data_AF-A0A382UJS6-F1
#
_entry.id   AF-A0A382UJS6-F1
#
_cell.length_a   1.000
_cell.length_b   1.000
_cell.length_c   1.000
_cell.angle_alpha   90.00
_cell.angle_beta   90.00
_cell.angle_gamma   90.00
#
_symmetry.space_group_name_H-M   'P 1'
#
loop_
_entity.id
_entity.type
_entity.pdbx_description
1 polymer ?
#
loop_
_entity_poly.entity_id
_entity_poly.type
_entity_poly.pdbx_seq_one_letter_code
_entity_poly.pdbx_strand_id
1 'polypeptide(L)'
;MPFDKTWARQETKGMTEKIRDAIKPQGALKPRIQTAVTKLQGQTSKMDVMLTRLHERDQQLFARIVTAMENHDTSASKVLSSELAEVRKVSRMLGNARTSLEQVQLRLSTIHDLGDAMVSIGPAMSTMKGLK
;
A
#
# COMPACT_ATOMS: atom_id res chain seq x y z
N MET A 1 1.86 8.57 28.61
CA MET A 1 1.94 7.10 28.44
C MET A 1 3.19 6.79 27.62
N PRO A 2 4.09 5.88 28.06
CA PRO A 2 5.36 5.66 27.36
C PRO A 2 5.13 4.84 26.07
N PHE A 3 5.55 5.41 24.93
CA PHE A 3 5.45 4.83 23.59
C PHE A 3 6.11 3.44 23.50
N ASP A 4 7.20 3.24 24.25
CA ASP A 4 7.93 1.97 24.32
C ASP A 4 7.06 0.80 24.76
N LYS A 5 6.08 1.04 25.64
CA LYS A 5 5.15 0.00 26.12
C LYS A 5 4.11 -0.42 25.08
N THR A 6 3.87 0.37 24.03
CA THR A 6 2.88 0.07 22.97
C THR A 6 3.53 -0.52 21.71
N TRP A 7 4.82 -0.25 21.50
CA TRP A 7 5.58 -0.67 20.33
C TRP A 7 5.82 -2.19 20.24
N ALA A 8 6.14 -2.83 21.37
CA ALA A 8 6.63 -4.22 21.44
C ALA A 8 5.97 -5.12 22.50
N ARG A 9 4.81 -4.74 23.07
CA ARG A 9 4.16 -5.50 24.17
C ARG A 9 3.88 -6.96 23.76
N GLN A 10 4.55 -7.92 24.40
CA GLN A 10 4.13 -9.32 24.49
C GLN A 10 3.26 -9.46 25.76
N GLU A 11 1.97 -9.79 25.61
CA GLU A 11 1.05 -9.97 26.73
C GLU A 11 1.35 -11.28 27.49
N THR A 12 1.89 -11.18 28.70
CA THR A 12 1.83 -12.27 29.69
C THR A 12 0.43 -12.28 30.33
N LYS A 13 -0.33 -13.35 30.09
CA LYS A 13 -1.73 -13.55 30.49
C LYS A 13 -1.95 -13.50 32.01
N GLY A 14 -2.87 -12.65 32.47
CA GLY A 14 -3.55 -12.74 33.77
C GLY A 14 -5.07 -12.82 33.57
N MET A 15 -5.72 -13.79 34.24
CA MET A 15 -7.12 -14.21 34.01
C MET A 15 -8.19 -13.13 34.26
N THR A 16 -7.85 -11.97 34.81
CA THR A 16 -8.80 -10.93 35.23
C THR A 16 -9.06 -9.82 34.19
N GLU A 17 -8.38 -9.81 33.04
CA GLU A 17 -8.46 -8.69 32.06
C GLU A 17 -9.51 -8.90 30.94
N LYS A 18 -10.18 -10.07 30.87
CA LYS A 18 -11.11 -10.45 29.79
C LYS A 18 -12.40 -9.63 29.71
N ILE A 19 -12.74 -8.81 30.71
CA ILE A 19 -13.96 -7.97 30.68
C ILE A 19 -13.66 -6.55 30.15
N ARG A 20 -12.38 -6.15 30.07
CA ARG A 20 -11.95 -4.90 29.42
C ARG A 20 -11.65 -5.07 27.92
N ASP A 21 -11.84 -6.28 27.40
CA ASP A 21 -11.51 -6.69 26.03
C ASP A 21 -12.53 -6.29 24.95
N ALA A 22 -13.67 -5.69 25.31
CA ALA A 22 -14.60 -5.12 24.32
C ALA A 22 -14.11 -3.77 23.73
N ILE A 23 -13.07 -3.20 24.34
CA ILE A 23 -12.35 -2.00 23.85
C ILE A 23 -10.86 -2.36 23.79
N LYS A 24 -10.53 -3.47 23.12
CA LYS A 24 -9.17 -4.01 23.14
C LYS A 24 -8.21 -3.12 22.33
N PRO A 25 -7.04 -2.76 22.87
CA PRO A 25 -6.00 -2.10 22.10
C PRO A 25 -5.55 -3.09 21.03
N GLN A 26 -5.74 -2.72 19.76
CA GLN A 26 -5.16 -3.44 18.64
C GLN A 26 -3.67 -3.66 18.94
N GLY A 27 -3.17 -4.89 18.87
CA GLY A 27 -1.86 -5.34 19.42
C GLY A 27 -0.62 -4.53 19.01
N ALA A 28 0.57 -4.97 19.44
CA ALA A 28 1.83 -4.23 19.29
C ALA A 28 2.01 -3.57 17.91
N LEU A 29 2.44 -2.30 17.89
CA LEU A 29 2.42 -1.46 16.69
C LEU A 29 3.37 -1.96 15.59
N LYS A 30 4.56 -2.45 15.96
CA LYS A 30 5.57 -2.96 15.02
C LYS A 30 5.06 -4.08 14.09
N PRO A 31 4.53 -5.22 14.59
CA PRO A 31 4.07 -6.30 13.72
C PRO A 31 2.88 -5.88 12.83
N ARG A 32 2.07 -4.92 13.27
CA ARG A 32 0.96 -4.38 12.47
C ARG A 32 1.47 -3.54 11.30
N ILE A 33 2.45 -2.67 11.54
CA ILE A 33 3.11 -1.89 10.49
C ILE A 33 3.79 -2.83 9.49
N GLN A 34 4.54 -3.82 9.97
CA GLN A 34 5.18 -4.81 9.09
C GLN A 34 4.18 -5.56 8.21
N THR A 35 3.06 -6.02 8.81
CA THR A 35 1.99 -6.68 8.07
C THR A 35 1.37 -5.76 7.02
N ALA A 36 1.18 -4.47 7.34
CA ALA A 36 0.66 -3.49 6.41
C ALA A 36 1.63 -3.27 5.23
N VAL A 37 2.93 -3.12 5.49
CA VAL A 37 3.97 -2.99 4.47
C VAL A 37 3.96 -4.18 3.51
N THR A 38 3.96 -5.43 4.02
CA THR A 38 3.91 -6.63 3.17
C THR A 38 2.63 -6.69 2.34
N LYS A 39 1.48 -6.33 2.91
CA LYS A 39 0.21 -6.28 2.16
C LYS A 39 0.25 -5.24 1.05
N LEU A 40 0.79 -4.05 1.32
CA LEU A 40 0.93 -2.98 0.33
C LEU A 40 1.84 -3.41 -0.81
N GLN A 41 3.01 -4.00 -0.53
CA GLN A 41 3.91 -4.55 -1.54
C GLN A 41 3.21 -5.58 -2.46
N GLY A 42 2.42 -6.47 -1.87
CA GLY A 42 1.64 -7.45 -2.63
C GLY A 42 0.58 -6.80 -3.53
N GLN A 43 -0.06 -5.70 -3.10
CA GLN A 43 -1.02 -4.98 -3.93
C GLN A 43 -0.35 -4.17 -5.03
N THR A 44 0.76 -3.48 -4.74
CA THR A 44 1.57 -2.77 -5.74
C THR A 44 2.01 -3.72 -6.86
N SER A 45 2.52 -4.90 -6.51
CA SER A 45 2.95 -5.91 -7.49
C SER A 45 1.79 -6.39 -8.39
N LYS A 46 0.59 -6.55 -7.82
CA LYS A 46 -0.61 -6.90 -8.60
C LYS A 46 -1.01 -5.78 -9.56
N MET A 47 -0.92 -4.52 -9.11
CA MET A 47 -1.20 -3.36 -9.97
C MET A 47 -0.20 -3.27 -11.11
N ASP A 48 1.08 -3.59 -10.89
CA ASP A 48 2.10 -3.60 -11.94
C ASP A 48 1.78 -4.63 -13.04
N VAL A 49 1.35 -5.83 -12.65
CA VAL A 49 0.87 -6.85 -13.60
C VAL A 49 -0.36 -6.38 -14.37
N MET A 50 -1.33 -5.76 -13.70
CA MET A 50 -2.53 -5.23 -14.35
C MET A 50 -2.21 -4.08 -15.31
N LEU A 51 -1.30 -3.17 -14.95
CA LEU A 51 -0.84 -2.09 -15.82
C LEU A 51 -0.17 -2.63 -17.09
N THR A 52 0.64 -3.68 -16.95
CA THR A 52 1.26 -4.36 -18.09
C THR A 52 0.20 -4.92 -19.04
N ARG A 53 -0.82 -5.62 -18.51
CA ARG A 53 -1.93 -6.15 -19.31
C ARG A 53 -2.77 -5.06 -19.98
N LEU A 54 -3.00 -3.94 -19.30
CA LEU A 54 -3.71 -2.79 -19.88
C LEU A 54 -2.90 -2.18 -21.02
N HIS A 55 -1.57 -2.13 -20.91
CA HIS A 55 -0.70 -1.67 -21.98
C HIS A 55 -0.74 -2.61 -23.19
N GLU A 56 -0.66 -3.93 -22.98
CA GLU A 56 -0.81 -4.92 -24.06
C GLU A 56 -2.16 -4.79 -24.77
N ARG A 57 -3.24 -4.60 -24.00
CA ARG A 57 -4.59 -4.41 -24.55
C ARG A 57 -4.73 -3.09 -25.33
N ASP A 58 -4.08 -2.01 -24.87
CA ASP A 58 -3.99 -0.73 -25.61
C ASP A 58 -3.40 -0.95 -27.00
N GLN A 59 -2.25 -1.62 -27.08
CA GLN A 59 -1.57 -1.90 -28.35
C GLN A 59 -2.41 -2.77 -29.29
N GLN A 60 -3.08 -3.80 -28.75
CA GLN A 60 -3.97 -4.66 -29.54
C GLN A 60 -5.18 -3.90 -30.10
N LEU A 61 -5.81 -3.06 -29.28
CA LEU A 61 -6.93 -2.22 -29.72
C LEU A 61 -6.46 -1.22 -30.78
N PHE A 62 -5.31 -0.60 -30.57
CA PHE A 62 -4.72 0.34 -31.53
C PHE A 62 -4.47 -0.33 -32.89
N ALA A 63 -3.82 -1.50 -32.91
CA ALA A 63 -3.60 -2.26 -34.15
C ALA A 63 -4.93 -2.57 -34.88
N ARG A 64 -5.96 -2.97 -34.13
CA ARG A 64 -7.30 -3.24 -34.70
C ARG A 64 -7.98 -1.99 -35.24
N ILE A 65 -7.78 -0.83 -34.61
CA ILE A 65 -8.27 0.45 -35.13
C ILE A 65 -7.61 0.76 -36.48
N VAL A 66 -6.29 0.58 -36.60
CA VAL A 66 -5.56 0.78 -37.87
C VAL A 66 -6.15 -0.11 -38.97
N THR A 67 -6.32 -1.41 -38.73
CA THR A 67 -6.92 -2.33 -39.70
C THR A 67 -8.36 -1.94 -40.07
N ALA A 68 -9.18 -1.50 -39.11
CA ALA A 68 -10.54 -1.04 -39.39
C ALA A 68 -10.53 0.24 -40.25
N MET A 69 -9.60 1.16 -40.02
CA MET A 69 -9.43 2.36 -40.84
C MET A 69 -8.98 2.04 -42.27
N GLU A 70 -8.03 1.12 -42.43
CA GLU A 70 -7.55 0.66 -43.75
C GLU A 70 -8.67 0.02 -44.56
N ASN A 71 -9.56 -0.74 -43.91
CA ASN A 71 -10.72 -1.35 -44.54
C ASN A 71 -11.92 -0.39 -44.71
N HIS A 72 -11.75 0.89 -44.38
CA HIS A 72 -12.81 1.91 -44.37
C HIS A 72 -14.03 1.56 -43.48
N ASP A 73 -13.86 0.68 -42.49
CA ASP A 73 -14.89 0.34 -41.51
C ASP A 73 -14.92 1.39 -40.38
N THR A 74 -15.64 2.47 -40.68
CA THR A 74 -15.81 3.61 -39.77
C THR A 74 -16.56 3.24 -38.48
N SER A 75 -17.47 2.27 -38.54
CA SER A 75 -18.25 1.82 -37.38
C SER A 75 -17.36 1.10 -36.38
N ALA A 76 -16.60 0.10 -36.85
CA ALA A 76 -15.65 -0.64 -36.02
C ALA A 76 -14.57 0.28 -35.45
N SER A 77 -13.99 1.16 -36.28
CA SER A 77 -12.96 2.12 -35.83
C SER A 77 -13.47 3.02 -34.70
N LYS A 78 -14.71 3.51 -34.78
CA LYS A 78 -15.32 4.34 -33.73
C LYS A 78 -15.49 3.59 -32.41
N VAL A 79 -16.05 2.38 -32.44
CA VAL A 79 -16.27 1.56 -31.23
C VAL A 79 -14.94 1.19 -30.57
N LEU A 80 -13.97 0.72 -31.37
CA LEU A 80 -12.64 0.35 -30.85
C LEU A 80 -11.89 1.54 -30.26
N SER A 81 -12.03 2.73 -30.86
CA SER A 81 -11.45 3.97 -30.32
C SER A 81 -12.02 4.36 -28.97
N SER A 82 -13.33 4.17 -28.76
CA SER A 82 -13.98 4.41 -27.47
C SER A 82 -13.47 3.45 -26.40
N GLU A 83 -13.34 2.16 -26.72
CA GLU A 83 -12.77 1.16 -25.80
C GLU A 83 -11.32 1.49 -25.44
N LEU A 84 -10.50 1.89 -26.43
CA LEU A 84 -9.12 2.31 -26.19
C LEU A 84 -9.04 3.49 -25.22
N ALA A 85 -9.93 4.48 -25.36
CA ALA A 85 -9.99 5.62 -24.45
C ALA A 85 -10.31 5.21 -23.01
N GLU A 86 -11.23 4.26 -22.81
CA GLU A 86 -11.56 3.72 -21.49
C GLU A 86 -10.43 2.87 -20.91
N VAL A 87 -9.74 2.03 -21.70
CA VAL A 87 -8.54 1.30 -21.27
C VAL A 87 -7.47 2.26 -20.75
N ARG A 88 -7.21 3.35 -21.48
CA ARG A 88 -6.25 4.39 -21.06
C ARG A 88 -6.68 5.11 -19.79
N LYS A 89 -7.97 5.38 -19.62
CA LYS A 89 -8.53 6.00 -18.41
C LYS A 89 -8.32 5.09 -17.19
N VAL A 90 -8.64 3.80 -17.33
CA VAL A 90 -8.40 2.81 -16.26
C VAL A 90 -6.91 2.69 -15.95
N SER A 91 -6.04 2.65 -16.97
CA SER A 91 -4.59 2.61 -16.77
C SER A 91 -4.08 3.80 -15.96
N ARG A 92 -4.57 5.02 -16.22
CA ARG A 92 -4.20 6.22 -15.44
C ARG A 92 -4.68 6.13 -13.99
N MET A 93 -5.93 5.72 -13.77
CA MET A 93 -6.49 5.57 -12.42
C MET A 93 -5.68 4.54 -11.62
N LEU A 94 -5.37 3.40 -12.23
CA LEU A 94 -4.61 2.34 -11.58
C LEU A 94 -3.15 2.77 -11.30
N GLY A 95 -2.51 3.48 -12.22
CA GLY A 95 -1.16 4.03 -12.02
C GLY A 95 -1.09 5.02 -10.87
N ASN A 96 -2.10 5.88 -10.73
CA ASN A 96 -2.21 6.81 -9.60
C ASN A 96 -2.42 6.07 -8.27
N ALA A 97 -3.29 5.05 -8.25
CA ALA A 97 -3.50 4.22 -7.07
C ALA A 97 -2.21 3.50 -6.65
N ARG A 98 -1.50 2.91 -7.61
CA ARG A 98 -0.21 2.24 -7.41
C ARG A 98 0.83 3.17 -6.77
N THR A 99 1.00 4.37 -7.33
CA THR A 99 1.89 5.41 -6.78
C THR A 99 1.50 5.80 -5.36
N SER A 100 0.19 5.91 -5.09
CA SER A 100 -0.31 6.26 -3.75
C SER A 100 -0.02 5.17 -2.72
N LEU A 101 -0.15 3.89 -3.10
CA LEU A 101 0.21 2.77 -2.21
C LEU A 101 1.70 2.73 -1.89
N GLU A 102 2.57 3.01 -2.86
CA GLU A 102 4.01 3.10 -2.62
C GLU A 102 4.37 4.23 -1.67
N GLN A 103 3.73 5.40 -1.81
CA GLN A 103 3.96 6.51 -0.89
C GLN A 103 3.58 6.14 0.56
N VAL A 104 2.45 5.44 0.74
CA VAL A 104 2.03 4.94 2.06
C VAL A 104 3.02 3.90 2.58
N GLN A 105 3.46 2.97 1.74
CA GLN A 105 4.46 1.97 2.11
C GLN A 105 5.75 2.62 2.60
N LEU A 106 6.28 3.62 1.89
CA LEU A 106 7.50 4.33 2.27
C LEU A 106 7.34 5.01 3.64
N ARG A 107 6.21 5.70 3.87
CA ARG A 107 5.94 6.34 5.18
C ARG A 107 5.87 5.32 6.31
N LEU A 108 5.23 4.17 6.08
CA LEU A 108 5.16 3.09 7.08
C LEU A 108 6.54 2.50 7.39
N SER A 109 7.40 2.34 6.38
CA SER A 109 8.80 1.93 6.59
C SER A 109 9.58 2.96 7.39
N THR A 110 9.45 4.26 7.11
CA THR A 110 10.09 5.31 7.93
C THR A 110 9.59 5.29 9.39
N ILE A 111 8.29 5.09 9.62
CA ILE A 111 7.73 4.97 10.97
C ILE A 111 8.27 3.72 11.66
N HIS A 112 8.43 2.61 10.93
CA HIS A 112 9.06 1.40 11.44
C HIS A 112 10.48 1.65 11.93
N ASP A 113 11.31 2.28 11.09
CA ASP A 113 12.72 2.54 11.40
C ASP A 113 12.89 3.53 12.55
N LEU A 114 12.03 4.56 12.61
CA LEU A 114 11.99 5.50 13.73
C LEU A 114 11.62 4.79 15.05
N GLY A 115 10.64 3.89 15.02
CA GLY A 115 10.23 3.15 16.20
C GLY A 115 11.36 2.26 16.75
N ASP A 116 12.11 1.61 15.86
CA ASP A 116 13.28 0.82 16.25
C ASP A 116 14.42 1.68 16.82
N ALA A 117 14.68 2.85 16.22
CA ALA A 117 15.65 3.81 16.76
C ALA A 117 15.25 4.31 18.16
N MET A 118 13.97 4.61 18.39
CA MET A 118 13.46 5.07 19.69
C MET A 118 13.65 4.03 20.80
N VAL A 119 13.41 2.74 20.52
CA VAL A 119 13.69 1.67 21.48
C VAL A 119 15.17 1.61 21.84
N SER A 120 16.06 1.83 20.88
CA SER A 120 17.51 1.76 21.11
C SER A 120 18.06 2.95 21.92
N ILE A 121 17.52 4.15 21.71
CA ILE A 121 18.01 5.40 22.34
C ILE A 121 17.24 5.75 23.63
N GLY A 122 16.02 5.22 23.79
CA GLY A 122 15.14 5.48 24.93
C GLY A 122 15.80 5.33 26.31
N PRO A 123 16.54 4.24 26.59
CA PRO A 123 17.24 4.05 27.86
C PRO A 123 18.27 5.15 28.15
N ALA A 124 19.09 5.53 27.17
CA ALA A 124 20.10 6.58 27.32
C ALA A 124 19.47 7.97 27.57
N MET A 125 18.34 8.26 26.91
CA MET A 125 17.58 9.49 27.14
C MET A 125 16.96 9.54 28.54
N SER A 126 16.52 8.39 29.06
CA SER A 126 15.98 8.29 30.43
C SER A 126 17.05 8.53 31.48
N THR A 127 18.25 7.96 31.30
CA THR A 127 19.37 8.18 32.23
C THR A 127 19.81 9.63 32.25
N MET A 128 19.87 10.30 31.10
CA MET A 128 20.22 11.73 31.03
C MET A 128 19.21 12.64 31.74
N LYS A 129 17.91 12.31 31.71
CA LYS A 129 16.88 13.10 32.42
C LYS A 129 16.98 12.99 33.95
N GLY A 130 17.50 11.88 34.47
CA GLY A 130 17.68 11.68 35.91
C GLY A 130 18.90 12.39 36.49
N LEU A 131 19.73 13.04 35.65
CA LEU A 131 20.94 13.76 36.05
C LEU A 131 20.75 15.28 36.16
N LYS A 132 19.49 15.77 36.15
CA LYS A 132 19.13 17.18 36.40
C LYS A 132 18.59 17.38 37.81
#